data_AF-A0AA42ZXS5-F1
#
_entry.id   AF-A0AA42ZXS5-F1
#
_cell.length_a   1.000
_cell.length_b   1.000
_cell.length_c   1.000
_cell.angle_alpha   90.00
_cell.angle_beta   90.00
_cell.angle_gamma   90.00
#
_symmetry.space_group_name_H-M   'P 1'
#
loop_
_entity.id
_entity.type
_entity.pdbx_description
1 polymer ?
#
loop_
_entity_poly.entity_id
_entity_poly.type
_entity_poly.pdbx_seq_one_letter_code
_entity_poly.pdbx_strand_id
1 'polypeptide(L)'
;MHLITTALSAAIILLAASINVSAQPHMKDPLWDRSTAMQFVDKARAMDSLKPMYEMARSGDEAGLMRALTGMSSDPDLTAPSRDYMVYSFTLGLGDMRADAVSSEVMGWLAAYEPATWVAHEEHPRMAVPLFNVRAAAQGVANGWERQKALDSAERALGEQPAQFISEYLAATQAGQRGYIDALERVPFEKTLELSRLALEMLAGSPELTHLAARAAIASGSSELLRRSIALGQGPGLARAFKDAAAELSAEESASLLEDVMEKESDSKAALAIALLAPGTLADPAVRDLMFNAMADQNLGASVALVLGSSADPEIQSRLSEIATGGAGLEQQRAQLAISFKPARRVD
;
A
#
# COMPACT_ATOMS: atom_id res chain seq x y z
N MET A 1 37.47 20.10 -15.82
CA MET A 1 37.39 19.30 -14.58
C MET A 1 36.07 19.66 -13.92
N HIS A 2 34.88 19.21 -14.29
CA HIS A 2 34.33 17.89 -14.65
C HIS A 2 34.51 16.81 -13.58
N LEU A 3 33.34 16.34 -13.11
CA LEU A 3 33.04 15.23 -12.18
C LEU A 3 33.23 15.66 -10.71
N ILE A 4 32.18 15.79 -9.89
CA ILE A 4 31.24 14.74 -9.47
C ILE A 4 29.82 15.32 -9.35
N THR A 5 29.01 15.06 -10.37
CA THR A 5 27.56 15.29 -10.44
C THR A 5 26.90 13.94 -10.69
N THR A 6 26.83 13.08 -9.68
CA THR A 6 26.09 11.80 -9.74
C THR A 6 25.81 11.29 -8.32
N ALA A 7 24.87 11.92 -7.61
CA ALA A 7 24.35 11.36 -6.35
C ALA A 7 22.83 11.53 -6.16
N LEU A 8 22.11 12.11 -7.12
CA LEU A 8 20.69 12.43 -6.97
C LEU A 8 19.73 11.60 -7.84
N SER A 9 20.17 10.45 -8.35
CA SER A 9 19.32 9.52 -9.13
C SER A 9 19.03 8.20 -8.42
N ALA A 10 19.39 8.05 -7.15
CA ALA A 10 19.28 6.76 -6.43
C ALA A 10 18.08 6.66 -5.46
N ALA A 11 17.34 7.74 -5.19
CA ALA A 11 16.31 7.73 -4.13
C ALA A 11 14.91 7.25 -4.58
N ILE A 12 14.63 7.13 -5.88
CA ILE A 12 13.35 6.59 -6.39
C ILE A 12 13.43 5.08 -6.69
N ILE A 13 14.62 4.47 -6.62
CA ILE A 13 14.80 3.01 -6.79
C ILE A 13 14.67 2.24 -5.45
N LEU A 14 14.65 2.93 -4.30
CA LEU A 14 14.64 2.28 -2.99
C LEU A 14 13.24 1.92 -2.43
N LEU A 15 12.15 2.21 -3.16
CA LEU A 15 10.84 1.60 -2.89
C LEU A 15 10.62 0.25 -3.60
N ALA A 16 11.62 -0.27 -4.31
CA ALA A 16 11.60 -1.62 -4.89
C ALA A 16 12.36 -2.65 -4.02
N ALA A 17 12.98 -2.24 -2.91
CA ALA A 17 13.80 -3.11 -2.06
C ALA A 17 12.96 -3.84 -1.00
N SER A 18 12.05 -4.69 -1.45
CA SER A 18 11.46 -5.82 -0.69
C SER A 18 10.68 -6.78 -1.59
N ILE A 19 10.53 -6.47 -2.89
CA ILE A 19 10.26 -7.53 -3.86
C ILE A 19 11.58 -8.30 -3.97
N ASN A 20 11.67 -9.45 -3.32
CA ASN A 20 12.57 -10.49 -3.75
C ASN A 20 12.23 -10.77 -5.21
N VAL A 21 12.86 -10.03 -6.14
CA VAL A 21 12.95 -10.37 -7.55
C VAL A 21 13.94 -11.54 -7.60
N SER A 22 13.51 -12.66 -7.05
CA SER A 22 14.11 -13.95 -7.31
C SER A 22 14.04 -14.14 -8.83
N ALA A 23 15.22 -14.15 -9.47
CA ALA A 23 15.48 -14.57 -10.85
C ALA A 23 14.27 -14.50 -11.80
N GLN A 24 14.20 -13.43 -12.60
CA GLN A 24 13.22 -13.29 -13.67
C GLN A 24 13.22 -14.55 -14.54
N PRO A 25 12.12 -15.34 -14.60
CA PRO A 25 12.08 -16.46 -15.50
C PRO A 25 12.03 -15.91 -16.92
N HIS A 26 13.12 -16.11 -17.67
CA HIS A 26 13.09 -16.10 -19.12
C HIS A 26 11.87 -16.91 -19.59
N MET A 27 11.18 -16.45 -20.65
CA MET A 27 9.92 -17.00 -21.18
C MET A 27 9.83 -18.52 -20.97
N LYS A 28 8.97 -18.96 -20.03
CA LYS A 28 8.63 -20.38 -19.86
C LYS A 28 7.69 -20.76 -21.00
N ASP A 29 8.20 -21.46 -22.01
CA ASP A 29 7.36 -22.07 -23.04
C ASP A 29 6.67 -23.34 -22.49
N PRO A 30 5.40 -23.60 -22.83
CA PRO A 30 4.53 -22.78 -23.68
C PRO A 30 3.79 -21.67 -22.91
N LEU A 31 3.80 -20.46 -23.46
CA LEU A 31 2.95 -19.36 -23.02
C LEU A 31 1.52 -19.52 -23.56
N TRP A 32 0.54 -19.37 -22.69
CA TRP A 32 -0.86 -19.36 -23.06
C TRP A 32 -1.30 -17.97 -23.53
N ASP A 33 -2.18 -17.95 -24.53
CA ASP A 33 -3.06 -16.80 -24.71
C ASP A 33 -4.05 -16.75 -23.53
N ARG A 34 -4.20 -15.56 -22.92
CA ARG A 34 -5.03 -15.39 -21.72
C ARG A 34 -6.48 -15.74 -21.97
N SER A 35 -7.06 -15.26 -23.08
CA SER A 35 -8.47 -15.48 -23.39
C SER A 35 -8.77 -16.97 -23.59
N THR A 36 -7.84 -17.66 -24.26
CA THR A 36 -7.89 -19.10 -24.51
C THR A 36 -7.75 -19.88 -23.20
N ALA A 37 -6.76 -19.57 -22.36
CA ALA A 37 -6.57 -20.22 -21.07
C ALA A 37 -7.82 -20.10 -20.17
N MET A 38 -8.46 -18.93 -20.15
CA MET A 38 -9.70 -18.71 -19.40
C MET A 38 -10.89 -19.54 -19.91
N GLN A 39 -10.95 -19.86 -21.20
CA GLN A 39 -11.99 -20.74 -21.75
C GLN A 39 -11.81 -22.20 -21.32
N PHE A 40 -10.57 -22.62 -21.04
CA PHE A 40 -10.26 -23.96 -20.54
C PHE A 40 -10.47 -24.13 -19.04
N VAL A 41 -10.94 -23.10 -18.33
CA VAL A 41 -11.31 -23.18 -16.92
C VAL A 41 -12.71 -23.76 -16.78
N ASP A 42 -12.82 -24.96 -16.23
CA ASP A 42 -14.10 -25.58 -15.89
C ASP A 42 -14.58 -25.12 -14.50
N LYS A 43 -15.31 -24.00 -14.46
CA LYS A 43 -15.83 -23.43 -13.22
C LYS A 43 -16.85 -24.33 -12.51
N ALA A 44 -17.64 -25.10 -13.26
CA ALA A 44 -18.66 -25.97 -12.67
C ALA A 44 -18.00 -27.11 -11.90
N ARG A 45 -17.06 -27.82 -12.55
CA ARG A 45 -16.26 -28.87 -11.91
C ARG A 45 -15.38 -28.33 -10.78
N ALA A 46 -14.85 -27.11 -10.91
CA ALA A 46 -14.14 -26.44 -9.83
C ALA A 46 -15.03 -26.33 -8.58
N MET A 47 -16.27 -25.86 -8.71
CA MET A 47 -17.13 -25.70 -7.54
C MET A 47 -17.47 -27.01 -6.85
N ASP A 48 -17.75 -28.06 -7.62
CA ASP A 48 -18.04 -29.39 -7.07
C ASP A 48 -16.83 -29.98 -6.32
N SER A 49 -15.62 -29.72 -6.81
CA SER A 49 -14.39 -30.24 -6.21
C SER A 49 -13.92 -29.45 -5.00
N LEU A 50 -14.18 -28.14 -4.96
CA LEU A 50 -13.76 -27.26 -3.87
C LEU A 50 -14.57 -27.45 -2.60
N LYS A 51 -15.86 -27.78 -2.71
CA LYS A 51 -16.74 -27.91 -1.54
C LYS A 51 -16.22 -28.95 -0.53
N PRO A 52 -15.89 -30.21 -0.93
CA PRO A 52 -15.30 -31.18 0.00
C PRO A 52 -13.99 -30.71 0.63
N MET A 53 -13.16 -29.97 -0.10
CA MET A 53 -11.88 -29.46 0.41
C MET A 53 -12.09 -28.41 1.51
N TYR A 54 -13.05 -27.50 1.33
CA TYR A 54 -13.41 -26.55 2.38
C TYR A 54 -14.05 -27.24 3.60
N GLU A 55 -14.77 -28.35 3.41
CA GLU A 55 -15.28 -29.17 4.51
C GLU A 55 -14.12 -29.82 5.29
N MET A 56 -13.11 -30.36 4.59
CA MET A 56 -11.90 -30.91 5.21
C MET A 56 -11.11 -29.86 5.99
N ALA A 57 -10.93 -28.65 5.43
CA ALA A 57 -10.30 -27.54 6.15
C ALA A 57 -11.06 -27.20 7.44
N ARG A 58 -12.40 -27.05 7.35
CA ARG A 58 -13.23 -26.74 8.53
C ARG A 58 -13.24 -27.84 9.59
N SER A 59 -13.13 -29.10 9.19
CA SER A 59 -13.12 -30.25 10.11
C SER A 59 -11.73 -30.58 10.66
N GLY A 60 -10.67 -29.96 10.13
CA GLY A 60 -9.29 -30.26 10.48
C GLY A 60 -8.77 -31.58 9.90
N ASP A 61 -9.38 -32.11 8.83
CA ASP A 61 -8.85 -33.27 8.10
C ASP A 61 -7.69 -32.86 7.18
N GLU A 62 -6.56 -32.52 7.79
CA GLU A 62 -5.34 -32.05 7.11
C GLU A 62 -4.79 -33.09 6.12
N ALA A 63 -4.81 -34.37 6.50
CA ALA A 63 -4.30 -35.45 5.66
C ALA A 63 -5.20 -35.69 4.43
N GLY A 64 -6.52 -35.62 4.61
CA GLY A 64 -7.49 -35.64 3.51
C GLY A 64 -7.31 -34.44 2.59
N LEU A 65 -7.18 -33.24 3.16
CA LEU A 65 -7.02 -31.99 2.41
C LEU A 65 -5.74 -31.99 1.57
N MET A 66 -4.60 -32.35 2.16
CA MET A 66 -3.32 -32.43 1.44
C MET A 66 -3.37 -33.46 0.31
N ARG A 67 -4.03 -34.60 0.53
CA ARG A 67 -4.23 -35.61 -0.53
C ARG A 67 -5.12 -35.06 -1.65
N ALA A 68 -6.18 -34.34 -1.33
CA ALA A 68 -7.08 -33.73 -2.30
C ALA A 68 -6.38 -32.64 -3.13
N LEU A 69 -5.62 -31.73 -2.47
CA LEU A 69 -4.82 -30.69 -3.13
C LEU A 69 -3.80 -31.29 -4.09
N THR A 70 -3.03 -32.27 -3.62
CA THR A 70 -2.01 -32.95 -4.43
C THR A 70 -2.67 -33.66 -5.61
N GLY A 71 -3.72 -34.45 -5.37
CA GLY A 71 -4.44 -35.17 -6.40
C GLY A 71 -4.97 -34.24 -7.50
N MET A 72 -5.65 -33.16 -7.10
CA MET A 72 -6.18 -32.15 -8.01
C MET A 72 -5.07 -31.45 -8.82
N SER A 73 -3.95 -31.10 -8.20
CA SER A 73 -2.82 -30.46 -8.89
C SER A 73 -2.13 -31.34 -9.93
N SER A 74 -2.33 -32.66 -9.84
CA SER A 74 -1.77 -33.67 -10.74
C SER A 74 -2.81 -34.38 -11.61
N ASP A 75 -4.09 -33.99 -11.53
CA ASP A 75 -5.18 -34.68 -12.22
C ASP A 75 -5.00 -34.58 -13.75
N PRO A 76 -4.78 -35.70 -14.45
CA PRO A 76 -4.57 -35.70 -15.90
C PRO A 76 -5.84 -35.35 -16.69
N ASP A 77 -7.03 -35.50 -16.09
CA ASP A 77 -8.30 -35.19 -16.72
C ASP A 77 -8.63 -33.68 -16.68
N LEU A 78 -7.84 -32.90 -15.94
CA LEU A 78 -7.95 -31.46 -15.87
C LEU A 78 -6.93 -30.79 -16.80
N THR A 79 -7.33 -29.67 -17.40
CA THR A 79 -6.38 -28.80 -18.12
C THR A 79 -5.49 -28.06 -17.12
N ALA A 80 -4.31 -27.62 -17.55
CA ALA A 80 -3.42 -26.81 -16.71
C ALA A 80 -4.12 -25.55 -16.15
N PRO A 81 -4.86 -24.75 -16.96
CA PRO A 81 -5.64 -23.63 -16.43
C PRO A 81 -6.68 -24.04 -15.38
N SER A 82 -7.36 -25.18 -15.56
CA SER A 82 -8.34 -25.66 -14.58
C SER A 82 -7.70 -26.04 -13.25
N ARG A 83 -6.58 -26.80 -13.27
CA ARG A 83 -5.87 -27.18 -12.03
C ARG A 83 -5.39 -25.96 -11.26
N ASP A 84 -4.71 -25.04 -11.94
CA ASP A 84 -4.19 -23.81 -11.32
C ASP A 84 -5.34 -22.95 -10.79
N TYR A 85 -6.44 -22.81 -11.54
CA TYR A 85 -7.62 -22.07 -11.11
C TYR A 85 -8.25 -22.66 -9.84
N MET A 86 -8.37 -23.99 -9.75
CA MET A 86 -8.98 -24.64 -8.60
C MET A 86 -8.12 -24.46 -7.34
N VAL A 87 -6.81 -24.69 -7.43
CA VAL A 87 -5.89 -24.46 -6.31
C VAL A 87 -5.90 -22.99 -5.89
N TYR A 88 -5.88 -22.07 -6.85
CA TYR A 88 -5.97 -20.64 -6.59
C TYR A 88 -7.29 -20.25 -5.91
N SER A 89 -8.41 -20.77 -6.40
CA SER A 89 -9.74 -20.48 -5.85
C SER A 89 -9.90 -21.04 -4.44
N PHE A 90 -9.40 -22.26 -4.19
CA PHE A 90 -9.31 -22.82 -2.84
C PHE A 90 -8.52 -21.89 -1.92
N THR A 91 -7.35 -21.46 -2.38
CA THR A 91 -6.46 -20.58 -1.61
C THR A 91 -7.16 -19.28 -1.25
N LEU A 92 -7.83 -18.62 -2.20
CA LEU A 92 -8.58 -17.39 -1.92
C LEU A 92 -9.69 -17.61 -0.88
N GLY A 93 -10.42 -18.73 -0.98
CA GLY A 93 -11.50 -19.05 -0.03
C GLY A 93 -11.03 -19.31 1.41
N LEU A 94 -9.75 -19.61 1.63
CA LEU A 94 -9.17 -19.66 2.98
C LEU A 94 -9.19 -18.29 3.67
N GLY A 95 -9.20 -17.19 2.91
CA GLY A 95 -9.27 -15.83 3.47
C GLY A 95 -10.53 -15.57 4.30
N ASP A 96 -11.64 -16.25 3.99
CA ASP A 96 -12.90 -16.15 4.74
C ASP A 96 -12.95 -17.12 5.94
N MET A 97 -11.91 -17.92 6.14
CA MET A 97 -11.79 -18.86 7.25
C MET A 97 -10.95 -18.27 8.39
N ARG A 98 -11.00 -18.92 9.56
CA ARG A 98 -10.14 -18.57 10.69
C ARG A 98 -8.67 -18.84 10.37
N ALA A 99 -7.78 -18.12 11.05
CA ALA A 99 -6.33 -18.22 10.89
C ALA A 99 -5.73 -19.62 11.17
N ASP A 100 -6.48 -20.47 11.86
CA ASP A 100 -6.14 -21.83 12.22
C ASP A 100 -6.91 -22.89 11.41
N ALA A 101 -7.59 -22.49 10.33
CA ALA A 101 -8.41 -23.38 9.52
C ALA A 101 -7.60 -24.38 8.68
N VAL A 102 -6.33 -24.09 8.42
CA VAL A 102 -5.39 -25.08 7.88
C VAL A 102 -4.04 -24.98 8.56
N SER A 103 -3.30 -26.09 8.56
CA SER A 103 -1.95 -26.16 9.11
C SER A 103 -0.93 -25.31 8.34
N SER A 104 0.22 -25.03 9.00
CA SER A 104 1.37 -24.42 8.34
C SER A 104 1.93 -25.28 7.21
N GLU A 105 1.70 -26.59 7.23
CA GLU A 105 2.10 -27.51 6.16
C GLU A 105 1.30 -27.25 4.87
N VAL A 106 -0.03 -27.14 4.98
CA VAL A 106 -0.89 -26.78 3.84
C VAL A 106 -0.51 -25.40 3.29
N MET A 107 -0.33 -24.41 4.16
CA MET A 107 0.11 -23.06 3.74
C MET A 107 1.49 -23.09 3.08
N GLY A 108 2.41 -23.92 3.58
CA GLY A 108 3.72 -24.14 2.98
C GLY A 108 3.62 -24.75 1.58
N TRP A 109 2.74 -25.71 1.38
CA TRP A 109 2.48 -26.31 0.07
C TRP A 109 1.90 -25.29 -0.92
N LEU A 110 0.92 -24.48 -0.49
CA LEU A 110 0.32 -23.43 -1.33
C LEU A 110 1.34 -22.34 -1.71
N ALA A 111 2.22 -21.95 -0.79
CA ALA A 111 3.29 -21.00 -1.06
C ALA A 111 4.34 -21.54 -2.04
N ALA A 112 4.57 -22.86 -2.02
CA ALA A 112 5.51 -23.56 -2.90
C ALA A 112 4.89 -23.98 -4.25
N TYR A 113 3.58 -23.80 -4.44
CA TYR A 113 2.88 -24.20 -5.68
C TYR A 113 3.49 -23.53 -6.91
N GLU A 114 3.87 -24.34 -7.90
CA GLU A 114 4.39 -23.89 -9.19
C GLU A 114 3.28 -23.98 -10.25
N PRO A 115 2.70 -22.85 -10.69
CA PRO A 115 1.64 -22.85 -11.68
C PRO A 115 2.15 -23.32 -13.04
N ALA A 116 1.29 -24.02 -13.78
CA ALA A 116 1.56 -24.49 -15.14
C ALA A 116 1.07 -23.51 -16.21
N THR A 117 0.19 -22.57 -15.85
CA THR A 117 -0.48 -21.64 -16.77
C THR A 117 0.16 -20.27 -16.71
N TRP A 118 1.06 -20.00 -17.66
CA TRP A 118 1.76 -18.72 -17.80
C TRP A 118 1.22 -17.92 -18.98
N VAL A 119 1.03 -16.62 -18.80
CA VAL A 119 0.53 -15.68 -19.82
C VAL A 119 1.45 -14.47 -19.91
N ALA A 120 1.40 -13.73 -21.02
CA ALA A 120 2.12 -12.47 -21.14
C ALA A 120 1.58 -11.41 -20.16
N HIS A 121 2.47 -10.59 -19.61
CA HIS A 121 2.11 -9.44 -18.77
C HIS A 121 1.52 -8.32 -19.65
N GLU A 122 0.43 -7.69 -19.20
CA GLU A 122 -0.32 -6.70 -19.99
C GLU A 122 0.51 -5.45 -20.33
N GLU A 123 1.15 -4.87 -19.33
CA GLU A 123 1.96 -3.65 -19.51
C GLU A 123 3.37 -3.93 -20.03
N HIS A 124 3.80 -5.20 -19.99
CA HIS A 124 5.17 -5.60 -20.29
C HIS A 124 5.19 -6.94 -21.03
N PRO A 125 4.79 -6.98 -22.32
CA PRO A 125 4.54 -8.23 -23.06
C PRO A 125 5.72 -9.20 -23.18
N ARG A 126 6.94 -8.75 -22.84
CA ARG A 126 8.15 -9.59 -22.80
C ARG A 126 8.32 -10.35 -21.48
N MET A 127 7.43 -10.14 -20.52
CA MET A 127 7.42 -10.83 -19.24
C MET A 127 6.27 -11.82 -19.17
N ALA A 128 6.54 -12.99 -18.59
CA ALA A 128 5.54 -14.00 -18.30
C ALA A 128 5.09 -13.90 -16.84
N VAL A 129 3.80 -14.01 -16.60
CA VAL A 129 3.21 -14.09 -15.26
C VAL A 129 2.27 -15.28 -15.16
N PRO A 130 2.12 -15.90 -13.98
CA PRO A 130 1.12 -16.93 -13.80
C PRO A 130 -0.28 -16.34 -13.94
N LEU A 131 -1.15 -17.00 -14.71
CA LEU A 131 -2.55 -16.57 -14.84
C LEU A 131 -3.28 -16.63 -13.48
N PHE A 132 -2.97 -17.65 -12.69
CA PHE A 132 -3.47 -17.83 -11.34
C PHE A 132 -2.30 -17.93 -10.35
N ASN A 133 -2.00 -16.83 -9.66
CA ASN A 133 -0.85 -16.74 -8.78
C ASN A 133 -1.18 -17.30 -7.38
N VAL A 134 -1.12 -18.62 -7.23
CA VAL A 134 -1.39 -19.33 -5.96
C VAL A 134 -0.48 -18.85 -4.84
N ARG A 135 0.82 -18.66 -5.12
CA ARG A 135 1.79 -18.16 -4.13
C ARG A 135 1.40 -16.78 -3.58
N ALA A 136 1.03 -15.85 -4.46
CA ALA A 136 0.58 -14.53 -4.04
C ALA A 136 -0.76 -14.59 -3.27
N ALA A 137 -1.69 -15.46 -3.69
CA ALA A 137 -2.93 -15.68 -2.95
C ALA A 137 -2.67 -16.23 -1.54
N ALA A 138 -1.78 -17.22 -1.40
CA ALA A 138 -1.42 -17.81 -0.11
C ALA A 138 -0.77 -16.78 0.82
N GLN A 139 0.14 -15.94 0.29
CA GLN A 139 0.69 -14.83 1.05
C GLN A 139 -0.38 -13.81 1.46
N GLY A 140 -1.33 -13.52 0.57
CA GLY A 140 -2.46 -12.63 0.84
C GLY A 140 -3.33 -13.14 1.99
N VAL A 141 -3.67 -14.44 1.98
CA VAL A 141 -4.42 -15.08 3.06
C VAL A 141 -3.63 -15.08 4.37
N ALA A 142 -2.35 -15.47 4.35
CA ALA A 142 -1.50 -15.45 5.54
C ALA A 142 -1.42 -14.04 6.16
N ASN A 143 -1.23 -13.01 5.32
CA ASN A 143 -1.24 -11.62 5.75
C ASN A 143 -2.60 -11.21 6.33
N GLY A 144 -3.71 -11.63 5.71
CA GLY A 144 -5.07 -11.36 6.21
C GLY A 144 -5.32 -11.95 7.59
N TRP A 145 -4.91 -13.20 7.80
CA TRP A 145 -4.98 -13.88 9.08
C TRP A 145 -4.10 -13.24 10.14
N GLU A 146 -2.87 -12.85 9.80
CA GLU A 146 -1.99 -12.14 10.72
C GLU A 146 -2.57 -10.79 11.14
N ARG A 147 -3.10 -10.02 10.18
CA ARG A 147 -3.79 -8.75 10.43
C ARG A 147 -4.96 -8.93 11.39
N GLN A 148 -5.80 -9.95 11.18
CA GLN A 148 -6.94 -10.23 12.06
C GLN A 148 -6.48 -10.64 13.47
N LYS A 149 -5.49 -11.53 13.59
CA LYS A 149 -4.93 -11.92 14.89
C LYS A 149 -4.33 -10.73 15.64
N ALA A 150 -3.63 -9.85 14.92
CA ALA A 150 -3.05 -8.64 15.48
C ALA A 150 -4.13 -7.68 15.96
N LEU A 151 -5.21 -7.49 15.20
CA LEU A 151 -6.38 -6.72 15.61
C LEU A 151 -7.00 -7.25 16.91
N ASP A 152 -7.24 -8.56 17.01
CA ASP A 152 -7.81 -9.19 18.22
C ASP A 152 -6.83 -9.11 19.43
N SER A 153 -5.51 -9.08 19.19
CA SER A 153 -4.51 -8.84 20.25
C SER A 153 -4.50 -7.39 20.70
N ALA A 154 -4.52 -6.48 19.74
CA ALA A 154 -4.47 -5.04 19.92
C ALA A 154 -5.66 -4.52 20.74
N GLU A 155 -6.88 -4.98 20.44
CA GLU A 155 -8.08 -4.64 21.19
C GLU A 155 -7.97 -5.03 22.67
N ARG A 156 -7.39 -6.20 22.96
CA ARG A 156 -7.14 -6.65 24.35
C ARG A 156 -6.04 -5.82 25.02
N ALA A 157 -4.92 -5.59 24.33
CA ALA A 157 -3.78 -4.86 24.86
C ALA A 157 -4.11 -3.39 25.20
N LEU A 158 -4.93 -2.70 24.39
CA LEU A 158 -5.32 -1.31 24.66
C LEU A 158 -6.23 -1.16 25.88
N GLY A 159 -7.00 -2.19 26.22
CA GLY A 159 -7.83 -2.21 27.43
C GLY A 159 -7.01 -2.24 28.72
N GLU A 160 -5.87 -2.93 28.70
CA GLU A 160 -5.15 -3.31 29.93
C GLU A 160 -3.77 -2.65 30.06
N GLN A 161 -2.95 -2.63 29.00
CA GLN A 161 -1.53 -2.25 29.05
C GLN A 161 -1.05 -1.57 27.74
N PRO A 162 -1.13 -0.23 27.61
CA PRO A 162 -0.72 0.48 26.39
C PRO A 162 0.74 0.26 25.97
N ALA A 163 1.64 0.04 26.93
CA ALA A 163 3.04 -0.29 26.63
C ALA A 163 3.18 -1.67 25.96
N GLN A 164 2.33 -2.64 26.33
CA GLN A 164 2.30 -3.96 25.69
C GLN A 164 1.88 -3.83 24.22
N PHE A 165 0.86 -3.01 23.93
CA PHE A 165 0.43 -2.73 22.55
C PHE A 165 1.61 -2.25 21.69
N ILE A 166 2.38 -1.26 22.17
CA ILE A 166 3.52 -0.72 21.41
C ILE A 166 4.58 -1.80 21.18
N SER A 167 4.88 -2.61 22.20
CA SER A 167 5.86 -3.69 22.06
C SER A 167 5.44 -4.75 21.04
N GLU A 168 4.15 -5.12 21.04
CA GLU A 168 3.62 -6.12 20.10
C GLU A 168 3.50 -5.54 18.68
N TYR A 169 3.14 -4.26 18.55
CA TYR A 169 3.16 -3.54 17.27
C TYR A 169 4.55 -3.53 16.62
N LEU A 170 5.59 -3.24 17.40
CA LEU A 170 6.98 -3.21 16.91
C LEU A 170 7.49 -4.60 16.52
N ALA A 171 7.01 -5.66 17.18
CA ALA A 171 7.38 -7.04 16.88
C ALA A 171 6.58 -7.65 15.71
N ALA A 172 5.46 -7.04 15.30
CA ALA A 172 4.58 -7.55 14.25
C ALA A 172 5.17 -7.36 12.85
N THR A 173 4.74 -8.19 11.89
CA THR A 173 5.04 -7.91 10.48
C THR A 173 4.24 -6.70 9.98
N GLN A 174 4.45 -6.27 8.75
CA GLN A 174 3.64 -5.18 8.15
C GLN A 174 2.13 -5.48 8.14
N ALA A 175 1.73 -6.75 7.97
CA ALA A 175 0.33 -7.15 7.99
C ALA A 175 -0.24 -7.08 9.42
N GLY A 176 0.53 -7.56 10.41
CA GLY A 176 0.18 -7.44 11.81
C GLY A 176 0.10 -5.98 12.27
N GLN A 177 1.10 -5.15 11.94
CA GLN A 177 1.09 -3.70 12.21
C GLN A 177 -0.18 -3.02 11.68
N ARG A 178 -0.67 -3.43 10.50
CA ARG A 178 -1.94 -2.91 9.98
C ARG A 178 -3.12 -3.30 10.86
N GLY A 179 -3.15 -4.52 11.42
CA GLY A 179 -4.17 -4.95 12.35
C GLY A 179 -4.19 -4.14 13.65
N TYR A 180 -3.01 -3.81 14.20
CA TYR A 180 -2.89 -2.90 15.34
C TYR A 180 -3.42 -1.50 15.02
N ILE A 181 -3.14 -0.99 13.82
CA ILE A 181 -3.66 0.30 13.37
C ILE A 181 -5.19 0.28 13.23
N ASP A 182 -5.76 -0.77 12.64
CA ASP A 182 -7.22 -0.90 12.51
C ASP A 182 -7.93 -0.95 13.88
N ALA A 183 -7.25 -1.47 14.91
CA ALA A 183 -7.79 -1.55 16.26
C ALA A 183 -8.10 -0.17 16.86
N LEU A 184 -7.39 0.88 16.41
CA LEU A 184 -7.58 2.24 16.91
C LEU A 184 -8.98 2.80 16.59
N GLU A 185 -9.65 2.30 15.55
CA GLU A 185 -11.02 2.70 15.19
C GLU A 185 -12.08 2.12 16.13
N ARG A 186 -11.73 1.09 16.91
CA ARG A 186 -12.68 0.33 17.76
C ARG A 186 -12.53 0.64 19.24
N VAL A 187 -11.59 1.52 19.59
CA VAL A 187 -11.16 1.77 20.95
C VAL A 187 -11.61 3.18 21.38
N PRO A 188 -11.98 3.38 22.66
CA PRO A 188 -12.37 4.69 23.16
C PRO A 188 -11.29 5.75 22.96
N PHE A 189 -11.74 6.98 22.73
CA PHE A 189 -10.92 8.17 22.53
C PHE A 189 -9.82 8.34 23.59
N GLU A 190 -10.12 8.09 24.86
CA GLU A 190 -9.19 8.32 25.96
C GLU A 190 -7.97 7.39 25.86
N LYS A 191 -8.20 6.16 25.37
CA LYS A 191 -7.16 5.14 25.20
C LYS A 191 -6.30 5.41 23.98
N THR A 192 -6.90 5.87 22.87
CA THR A 192 -6.12 6.27 21.69
C THR A 192 -5.28 7.53 21.97
N LEU A 193 -5.79 8.47 22.77
CA LEU A 193 -5.04 9.64 23.23
C LEU A 193 -3.85 9.26 24.12
N GLU A 194 -4.04 8.36 25.08
CA GLU A 194 -2.96 7.84 25.94
C GLU A 194 -1.88 7.14 25.10
N LEU A 195 -2.29 6.29 24.17
CA LEU A 195 -1.38 5.60 23.25
C LEU A 195 -0.59 6.59 22.37
N SER A 196 -1.26 7.61 21.81
CA SER A 196 -0.59 8.61 20.97
C SER A 196 0.53 9.33 21.72
N ARG A 197 0.28 9.73 22.98
CA ARG A 197 1.30 10.36 23.83
C ARG A 197 2.47 9.41 24.10
N LEU A 198 2.19 8.17 24.48
CA LEU A 198 3.23 7.18 24.76
C LEU A 198 4.07 6.86 23.51
N ALA A 199 3.43 6.64 22.36
CA ALA A 199 4.12 6.41 21.09
C ALA A 199 4.98 7.61 20.68
N LEU A 200 4.49 8.83 20.90
CA LEU A 200 5.22 10.06 20.63
C LEU A 200 6.46 10.22 21.53
N GLU A 201 6.34 9.89 22.82
CA GLU A 201 7.46 9.91 23.77
C GLU A 201 8.58 8.93 23.35
N MET A 202 8.21 7.78 22.81
CA MET A 202 9.14 6.75 22.36
C MET A 202 9.69 6.98 20.94
N LEU A 203 9.10 7.90 20.18
CA LEU A 203 9.34 8.07 18.75
C LEU A 203 10.81 8.38 18.40
N ALA A 204 11.50 9.13 19.27
CA ALA A 204 12.91 9.47 19.08
C ALA A 204 13.83 8.23 19.10
N GLY A 205 13.46 7.20 19.87
CA GLY A 205 14.21 5.93 19.97
C GLY A 205 13.68 4.83 19.06
N SER A 206 12.51 5.02 18.46
CA SER A 206 11.84 4.01 17.61
C SER A 206 11.08 4.68 16.46
N PRO A 207 11.78 5.07 15.38
CA PRO A 207 11.18 5.75 14.21
C PRO A 207 10.02 4.98 13.55
N GLU A 208 9.99 3.65 13.72
CA GLU A 208 8.92 2.77 13.27
C GLU A 208 7.55 3.15 13.86
N LEU A 209 7.53 3.84 15.00
CA LEU A 209 6.31 4.33 15.64
C LEU A 209 5.70 5.56 14.96
N THR A 210 6.35 6.14 13.95
CA THR A 210 5.87 7.38 13.30
C THR A 210 4.44 7.25 12.81
N HIS A 211 4.12 6.13 12.14
CA HIS A 211 2.76 5.89 11.64
C HIS A 211 1.77 5.69 12.79
N LEU A 212 2.15 4.91 13.81
CA LEU A 212 1.29 4.65 14.96
C LEU A 212 0.97 5.94 15.74
N ALA A 213 1.97 6.76 16.05
CA ALA A 213 1.80 8.00 16.79
C ALA A 213 0.84 8.97 16.06
N ALA A 214 1.05 9.13 14.74
CA ALA A 214 0.21 9.97 13.90
C ALA A 214 -1.22 9.43 13.75
N ARG A 215 -1.39 8.13 13.50
CA ARG A 215 -2.72 7.52 13.36
C ARG A 215 -3.50 7.55 14.66
N ALA A 216 -2.85 7.31 15.80
CA ALA A 216 -3.46 7.45 17.12
C ALA A 216 -3.86 8.91 17.40
N ALA A 217 -3.06 9.90 16.98
CA ALA A 217 -3.42 11.31 17.10
C ALA A 217 -4.63 11.71 16.24
N ILE A 218 -4.73 11.18 15.01
CA ILE A 218 -5.89 11.36 14.14
C ILE A 218 -7.14 10.72 14.79
N ALA A 219 -7.03 9.47 15.24
CA ALA A 219 -8.13 8.75 15.89
C ALA A 219 -8.58 9.43 17.20
N SER A 220 -7.67 10.10 17.91
CA SER A 220 -7.97 10.89 19.10
C SER A 220 -8.27 12.37 18.79
N GLY A 221 -8.51 12.75 17.53
CA GLY A 221 -8.80 14.15 17.14
C GLY A 221 -7.80 15.21 17.63
N SER A 222 -6.56 14.83 17.92
CA SER A 222 -5.57 15.72 18.53
C SER A 222 -4.63 16.28 17.47
N SER A 223 -5.00 17.42 16.89
CA SER A 223 -4.19 18.10 15.87
C SER A 223 -2.80 18.48 16.39
N GLU A 224 -2.68 18.80 17.68
CA GLU A 224 -1.37 19.06 18.32
C GLU A 224 -0.47 17.82 18.29
N LEU A 225 -0.98 16.66 18.72
CA LEU A 225 -0.20 15.42 18.73
C LEU A 225 0.12 14.95 17.32
N LEU A 226 -0.77 15.17 16.35
CA LEU A 226 -0.50 14.87 14.94
C LEU A 226 0.67 15.71 14.41
N ARG A 227 0.64 17.03 14.64
CA ARG A 227 1.74 17.93 14.23
C ARG A 227 3.06 17.53 14.89
N ARG A 228 3.05 17.21 16.19
CA ARG A 228 4.27 16.74 16.89
C ARG A 228 4.76 15.39 16.36
N SER A 229 3.86 14.47 16.03
CA SER A 229 4.19 13.17 15.44
C SER A 229 4.85 13.33 14.07
N ILE A 230 4.40 14.29 13.26
CA ILE A 230 5.01 14.60 11.96
C ILE A 230 6.35 15.31 12.15
N ALA A 231 6.45 16.25 13.10
CA ALA A 231 7.67 17.00 13.39
C ALA A 231 8.81 16.11 13.90
N LEU A 232 8.50 15.14 14.76
CA LEU A 232 9.49 14.20 15.30
C LEU A 232 9.64 12.93 14.45
N GLY A 233 8.61 12.60 13.66
CA GLY A 233 8.54 11.39 12.84
C GLY A 233 9.56 11.34 11.72
N GLN A 234 9.95 10.11 11.37
CA GLN A 234 10.95 9.81 10.34
C GLN A 234 10.61 8.53 9.59
N GLY A 235 11.31 8.32 8.47
CA GLY A 235 11.25 7.07 7.72
C GLY A 235 9.91 6.85 6.98
N PRO A 236 9.64 5.60 6.57
CA PRO A 236 8.50 5.29 5.70
C PRO A 236 7.13 5.51 6.35
N GLY A 237 7.07 5.62 7.68
CA GLY A 237 5.83 5.88 8.41
C GLY A 237 5.21 7.26 8.11
N LEU A 238 6.02 8.26 7.72
CA LEU A 238 5.53 9.60 7.38
C LEU A 238 4.57 9.59 6.20
N ALA A 239 4.87 8.82 5.16
CA ALA A 239 4.01 8.77 3.96
C ALA A 239 2.63 8.18 4.29
N ARG A 240 2.59 7.19 5.20
CA ARG A 240 1.33 6.63 5.69
C ARG A 240 0.59 7.63 6.58
N ALA A 241 1.29 8.31 7.48
CA ALA A 241 0.71 9.35 8.33
C ALA A 241 0.03 10.47 7.51
N PHE A 242 0.70 10.99 6.47
CA PHE A 242 0.11 12.01 5.60
C PHE A 242 -1.06 11.48 4.77
N LYS A 243 -0.99 10.22 4.30
CA LYS A 243 -2.10 9.60 3.58
C LYS A 243 -3.33 9.44 4.47
N ASP A 244 -3.15 9.02 5.72
CA ASP A 244 -4.25 8.88 6.68
C ASP A 244 -4.80 10.26 7.05
N ALA A 245 -3.94 11.27 7.22
CA ALA A 245 -4.37 12.64 7.44
C ALA A 245 -5.22 13.18 6.27
N ALA A 246 -4.79 12.98 5.02
CA ALA A 246 -5.56 13.39 3.84
C ALA A 246 -6.93 12.73 3.73
N ALA A 247 -7.08 11.51 4.26
CA ALA A 247 -8.32 10.74 4.18
C ALA A 247 -9.33 11.12 5.26
N GLU A 248 -8.86 11.58 6.43
CA GLU A 248 -9.68 11.66 7.64
C GLU A 248 -9.86 13.09 8.16
N LEU A 249 -8.90 13.98 7.87
CA LEU A 249 -9.01 15.38 8.26
C LEU A 249 -9.96 16.12 7.30
N SER A 250 -10.62 17.15 7.82
CA SER A 250 -11.34 18.10 6.97
C SER A 250 -10.37 18.80 6.01
N ALA A 251 -10.92 19.42 4.95
CA ALA A 251 -10.11 20.21 4.01
C ALA A 251 -9.37 21.36 4.71
N GLU A 252 -10.01 21.99 5.70
CA GLU A 252 -9.42 23.08 6.49
C GLU A 252 -8.26 22.59 7.37
N GLU A 253 -8.43 21.47 8.07
CA GLU A 253 -7.38 20.88 8.89
C GLU A 253 -6.20 20.39 8.04
N SER A 254 -6.49 19.79 6.87
CA SER A 254 -5.48 19.37 5.91
C SER A 254 -4.69 20.54 5.34
N ALA A 255 -5.36 21.64 4.99
CA ALA A 255 -4.73 22.87 4.51
C ALA A 255 -3.82 23.47 5.60
N SER A 256 -4.32 23.57 6.83
CA SER A 256 -3.56 24.07 7.97
C SER A 256 -2.36 23.17 8.33
N LEU A 257 -2.48 21.85 8.15
CA LEU A 257 -1.37 20.93 8.34
C LEU A 257 -0.32 21.07 7.24
N LEU A 258 -0.75 21.20 5.98
CA LEU A 258 0.13 21.42 4.84
C LEU A 258 0.96 22.71 5.01
N GLU A 259 0.30 23.82 5.33
CA GLU A 259 0.96 25.11 5.55
C GLU A 259 2.02 25.03 6.66
N ASP A 260 1.66 24.46 7.81
CA ASP A 260 2.58 24.29 8.94
C ASP A 260 3.80 23.45 8.58
N VAL A 261 3.62 22.34 7.85
CA VAL A 261 4.73 21.47 7.45
C VAL A 261 5.62 22.17 6.42
N MET A 262 5.03 22.92 5.48
CA MET A 262 5.83 23.70 4.52
C MET A 262 6.64 24.83 5.18
N GLU A 263 6.13 25.43 6.25
CA GLU A 263 6.80 26.52 6.95
C GLU A 263 7.89 26.03 7.92
N LYS A 264 7.62 24.94 8.65
CA LYS A 264 8.40 24.58 9.86
C LYS A 264 9.29 23.37 9.69
N GLU A 265 9.03 22.52 8.70
CA GLU A 265 9.69 21.22 8.55
C GLU A 265 10.72 21.22 7.42
N SER A 266 11.48 20.12 7.31
CA SER A 266 12.46 19.97 6.23
C SER A 266 11.81 19.84 4.86
N ASP A 267 12.52 20.24 3.81
CA ASP A 267 12.04 20.18 2.43
C ASP A 267 11.55 18.79 2.02
N SER A 268 12.16 17.72 2.56
CA SER A 268 11.71 16.35 2.29
C SER A 268 10.33 16.04 2.88
N LYS A 269 10.03 16.54 4.09
CA LYS A 269 8.70 16.40 4.70
C LYS A 269 7.68 17.30 4.00
N ALA A 270 8.06 18.53 3.67
CA ALA A 270 7.22 19.46 2.91
C ALA A 270 6.88 18.90 1.53
N ALA A 271 7.85 18.34 0.79
CA ALA A 271 7.61 17.69 -0.49
C ALA A 271 6.64 16.51 -0.39
N LEU A 272 6.73 15.72 0.69
CA LEU A 272 5.84 14.60 0.95
C LEU A 272 4.42 15.07 1.32
N ALA A 273 4.31 16.12 2.15
CA ALA A 273 3.03 16.74 2.50
C ALA A 273 2.35 17.34 1.27
N ILE A 274 3.10 18.03 0.40
CA ILE A 274 2.60 18.53 -0.89
C ILE A 274 2.04 17.37 -1.73
N ALA A 275 2.79 16.29 -1.88
CA ALA A 275 2.37 15.16 -2.71
C ALA A 275 1.09 14.46 -2.20
N LEU A 276 0.82 14.47 -0.90
CA LEU A 276 -0.24 13.67 -0.28
C LEU A 276 -1.43 14.48 0.24
N LEU A 277 -1.23 15.69 0.75
CA LEU A 277 -2.30 16.55 1.28
C LEU A 277 -2.83 17.52 0.23
N ALA A 278 -1.93 18.16 -0.54
CA ALA A 278 -2.32 19.25 -1.44
C ALA A 278 -3.40 18.88 -2.47
N PRO A 279 -3.41 17.67 -3.10
CA PRO A 279 -4.45 17.32 -4.08
C PRO A 279 -5.88 17.45 -3.56
N GLY A 280 -6.12 17.16 -2.27
CA GLY A 280 -7.44 17.26 -1.64
C GLY A 280 -7.83 18.68 -1.21
N THR A 281 -6.87 19.60 -1.17
CA THR A 281 -7.06 20.96 -0.63
C THR A 281 -6.96 22.06 -1.70
N LEU A 282 -6.72 21.71 -2.97
CA LEU A 282 -6.64 22.70 -4.07
C LEU A 282 -7.95 23.46 -4.32
N ALA A 283 -9.08 23.03 -3.78
CA ALA A 283 -10.31 23.82 -3.84
C ALA A 283 -10.18 25.15 -3.06
N ASP A 284 -9.33 25.19 -2.03
CA ASP A 284 -9.05 26.39 -1.25
C ASP A 284 -8.14 27.35 -2.03
N PRO A 285 -8.59 28.61 -2.32
CA PRO A 285 -7.76 29.61 -2.99
C PRO A 285 -6.44 29.90 -2.27
N ALA A 286 -6.42 29.88 -0.93
CA ALA A 286 -5.20 30.16 -0.16
C ALA A 286 -4.14 29.07 -0.37
N VAL A 287 -4.57 27.80 -0.42
CA VAL A 287 -3.67 26.69 -0.74
C VAL A 287 -3.20 26.76 -2.19
N ARG A 288 -4.08 27.14 -3.13
CA ARG A 288 -3.66 27.36 -4.53
C ARG A 288 -2.57 28.41 -4.63
N ASP A 289 -2.75 29.55 -3.98
CA ASP A 289 -1.75 30.62 -3.96
C ASP A 289 -0.45 30.18 -3.29
N LEU A 290 -0.52 29.44 -2.17
CA LEU A 290 0.64 28.84 -1.51
C LEU A 290 1.41 27.93 -2.47
N MET A 291 0.72 27.06 -3.22
CA MET A 291 1.32 26.19 -4.22
C MET A 291 1.98 27.01 -5.34
N PHE A 292 1.26 27.95 -5.95
CA PHE A 292 1.82 28.77 -7.04
C PHE A 292 3.05 29.56 -6.58
N ASN A 293 3.03 30.15 -5.38
CA ASN A 293 4.18 30.86 -4.82
C ASN A 293 5.40 29.94 -4.61
N ALA A 294 5.16 28.67 -4.25
CA ALA A 294 6.21 27.68 -4.07
C ALA A 294 6.78 27.12 -5.39
N MET A 295 6.22 27.44 -6.57
CA MET A 295 6.74 26.95 -7.85
C MET A 295 8.14 27.46 -8.18
N ALA A 296 8.54 28.62 -7.66
CA ALA A 296 9.89 29.15 -7.83
C ALA A 296 10.92 28.50 -6.88
N ASP A 297 10.46 27.80 -5.83
CA ASP A 297 11.32 27.24 -4.78
C ASP A 297 12.24 26.13 -5.31
N GLN A 298 13.53 26.17 -5.04
CA GLN A 298 14.50 25.23 -5.62
C GLN A 298 14.22 23.76 -5.25
N ASN A 299 13.70 23.51 -4.05
CA ASN A 299 13.56 22.17 -3.49
C ASN A 299 12.13 21.64 -3.63
N LEU A 300 11.12 22.50 -3.48
CA LEU A 300 9.70 22.12 -3.45
C LEU A 300 8.99 22.29 -4.79
N GLY A 301 9.46 23.20 -5.65
CA GLY A 301 8.72 23.61 -6.83
C GLY A 301 8.45 22.48 -7.85
N ALA A 302 9.26 21.41 -7.85
CA ALA A 302 8.99 20.23 -8.69
C ALA A 302 7.79 19.42 -8.18
N SER A 303 7.69 19.19 -6.87
CA SER A 303 6.55 18.50 -6.24
C SER A 303 5.26 19.30 -6.45
N VAL A 304 5.34 20.62 -6.28
CA VAL A 304 4.24 21.56 -6.54
C VAL A 304 3.77 21.45 -7.99
N ALA A 305 4.70 21.51 -8.96
CA ALA A 305 4.37 21.45 -10.38
C ALA A 305 3.68 20.13 -10.76
N LEU A 306 4.11 19.00 -10.17
CA LEU A 306 3.46 17.72 -10.39
C LEU A 306 2.02 17.70 -9.85
N VAL A 307 1.80 18.23 -8.64
CA VAL A 307 0.46 18.31 -8.03
C VAL A 307 -0.45 19.22 -8.86
N LEU A 308 -0.01 20.45 -9.17
CA LEU A 308 -0.79 21.40 -9.96
C LEU A 308 -1.08 20.86 -11.38
N GLY A 309 -0.08 20.25 -12.02
CA GLY A 309 -0.23 19.65 -13.36
C GLY A 309 -1.22 18.49 -13.40
N SER A 310 -1.33 17.73 -12.30
CA SER A 310 -2.30 16.63 -12.16
C SER A 310 -3.74 17.10 -11.92
N SER A 311 -3.96 18.38 -11.58
CA SER A 311 -5.30 18.92 -11.31
C SER A 311 -6.12 19.08 -12.59
N ALA A 312 -7.39 18.69 -12.53
CA ALA A 312 -8.35 18.92 -13.61
C ALA A 312 -9.02 20.31 -13.56
N ASP A 313 -8.67 21.16 -12.59
CA ASP A 313 -9.27 22.48 -12.40
C ASP A 313 -8.87 23.44 -13.54
N PRO A 314 -9.84 23.98 -14.32
CA PRO A 314 -9.57 24.92 -15.40
C PRO A 314 -8.83 26.19 -14.96
N GLU A 315 -9.07 26.68 -13.74
CA GLU A 315 -8.42 27.90 -13.22
C GLU A 315 -6.93 27.66 -12.99
N ILE A 316 -6.58 26.50 -12.42
CA ILE A 316 -5.19 26.07 -12.23
C ILE A 316 -4.51 25.90 -13.59
N GLN A 317 -5.18 25.27 -14.56
CA GLN A 317 -4.63 25.05 -15.90
C GLN A 317 -4.42 26.37 -16.67
N SER A 318 -5.32 27.34 -16.52
CA SER A 318 -5.16 28.69 -17.10
C SER A 318 -3.94 29.39 -16.51
N ARG A 319 -3.83 29.42 -15.18
CA ARG A 319 -2.71 30.09 -14.49
C ARG A 319 -1.37 29.43 -14.78
N LEU A 320 -1.31 28.10 -14.85
CA LEU A 320 -0.10 27.40 -15.32
C LEU A 320 0.29 27.82 -16.75
N SER A 321 -0.68 27.96 -17.65
CA SER A 321 -0.43 28.36 -19.05
C SER A 321 0.08 29.79 -19.16
N GLU A 322 -0.46 30.70 -18.36
CA GLU A 322 0.01 32.08 -18.24
C GLU A 322 1.46 32.13 -17.75
N ILE A 323 1.80 31.37 -16.70
CA ILE A 323 3.17 31.32 -16.16
C ILE A 323 4.14 30.68 -17.15
N ALA A 324 3.72 29.63 -17.86
CA ALA A 324 4.55 28.96 -18.87
C ALA A 324 4.92 29.88 -20.05
N THR A 325 4.10 30.91 -20.33
CA THR A 325 4.27 31.85 -21.44
C THR A 325 4.84 33.21 -21.01
N GLY A 326 4.71 33.59 -19.74
CA GLY A 326 4.89 34.97 -19.27
C GLY A 326 6.28 35.41 -18.78
N GLY A 327 7.31 34.55 -18.73
CA GLY A 327 8.59 34.92 -18.12
C GLY A 327 9.80 34.06 -18.48
N ALA A 328 10.86 34.16 -17.68
CA ALA A 328 12.07 33.32 -17.71
C ALA A 328 12.41 32.89 -16.27
N GLY A 329 12.79 31.62 -16.06
CA GLY A 329 13.20 31.12 -14.74
C GLY A 329 12.66 29.73 -14.41
N LEU A 330 12.92 29.27 -13.17
CA LEU A 330 12.52 27.94 -12.68
C LEU A 330 11.00 27.76 -12.68
N GLU A 331 10.26 28.80 -12.32
CA GLU A 331 8.80 28.80 -12.27
C GLU A 331 8.18 28.50 -13.65
N GLN A 332 8.68 29.17 -14.70
CA GLN A 332 8.25 28.93 -16.09
C GLN A 332 8.56 27.49 -16.54
N GLN A 333 9.78 27.01 -16.29
CA GLN A 333 10.19 25.66 -16.69
C GLN A 333 9.31 24.60 -16.03
N ARG A 334 8.96 24.80 -14.75
CA ARG A 334 8.09 23.91 -13.99
C ARG A 334 6.64 23.98 -14.45
N ALA A 335 6.12 25.16 -14.78
CA ALA A 335 4.80 25.29 -15.38
C ALA A 335 4.71 24.58 -16.73
N GLN A 336 5.74 24.68 -17.58
CA GLN A 336 5.81 23.92 -18.84
C GLN A 336 5.82 22.41 -18.60
N LEU A 337 6.59 21.93 -17.62
CA LEU A 337 6.59 20.52 -17.23
C LEU A 337 5.21 20.08 -16.73
N ALA A 338 4.56 20.86 -15.87
CA ALA A 338 3.23 20.56 -15.33
C ALA A 338 2.18 20.39 -16.43
N ILE A 339 2.17 21.28 -17.43
CA ILE A 339 1.23 21.21 -18.56
C ILE A 339 1.53 20.02 -19.48
N SER A 340 2.81 19.67 -19.66
CA SER A 340 3.20 18.50 -20.45
C SER A 340 2.79 17.17 -19.79
N PHE A 341 2.63 17.18 -18.47
CA PHE A 341 2.24 16.04 -17.66
C PHE A 341 0.72 15.87 -17.67
N LYS A 342 0.14 15.43 -18.80
CA LYS A 342 -1.25 14.95 -18.80
C LYS A 342 -1.29 13.54 -18.18
N PRO A 343 -1.94 13.33 -17.01
CA PRO A 343 -2.16 11.98 -16.54
C PRO A 343 -2.96 11.22 -17.60
N ALA A 344 -2.52 9.99 -17.93
CA ALA A 344 -3.34 9.09 -18.73
C ALA A 344 -4.70 8.99 -18.04
N ARG A 345 -5.78 9.34 -18.77
CA ARG A 345 -7.15 9.19 -18.27
C ARG A 345 -7.27 7.77 -17.71
N ARG A 346 -7.54 7.63 -16.41
CA ARG A 346 -8.11 6.39 -15.89
C ARG A 346 -9.42 6.21 -16.63
N VAL A 347 -9.47 5.18 -17.47
CA VAL A 347 -10.73 4.73 -18.07
C VAL A 347 -11.50 4.11 -16.91
N ASP A 348 -12.66 4.68 -16.62
CA ASP A 348 -13.59 4.23 -15.58
C ASP A 348 -14.04 2.77 -15.75
#